data_AF-A0A2H5FN19-F1
#
_entry.id   AF-A0A2H5FN19-F1
#
_cell.length_a   1.000
_cell.length_b   1.000
_cell.length_c   1.000
_cell.angle_alpha   90.00
_cell.angle_beta   90.00
_cell.angle_gamma   90.00
#
_symmetry.space_group_name_H-M   'P 1'
#
loop_
_entity.id
_entity.type
_entity.pdbx_description
1 polymer ?
#
loop_
_entity_poly.entity_id
_entity_poly.type
_entity_poly.pdbx_seq_one_letter_code
_entity_poly.pdbx_strand_id
1 'polypeptide(L)'
;MPFFQKNTYTTAVEKINAAKNLLMQKQLTEEQTEFFFDMLNARINDFETALKEKQESYEREQIIEQYNRFAKTLFHCLSKPQSTLFYTNNYHNQKYHPVGINEVIKKEPIKQNISIATAVLGAALILASLASFAFNPLIGAILLPLGIMLLAPACLYLLTPEPLDTTPKKLEEKIIFQTGSNLINPSVKFEEMQELDVSVYPFDNPVYTRAM
;
A
#
# COMPACT_ATOMS: atom_id res chain seq x y z
N MET A 1 0.46 -35.64 -3.31
CA MET A 1 0.54 -34.40 -4.10
C MET A 1 -0.36 -33.38 -3.42
N PRO A 2 0.11 -32.21 -2.96
CA PRO A 2 -0.82 -31.20 -2.49
C PRO A 2 -1.45 -30.54 -3.72
N PHE A 3 -2.77 -30.66 -3.84
CA PHE A 3 -3.56 -29.86 -4.76
C PHE A 3 -3.28 -28.39 -4.45
N PHE A 4 -2.88 -27.60 -5.45
CA PHE A 4 -2.94 -26.15 -5.35
C PHE A 4 -4.41 -25.79 -5.18
N GLN A 5 -4.83 -25.58 -3.93
CA GLN A 5 -6.17 -25.13 -3.62
C GLN A 5 -6.31 -23.76 -4.30
N LYS A 6 -7.14 -23.70 -5.35
CA LYS A 6 -7.33 -22.48 -6.12
C LYS A 6 -7.84 -21.40 -5.16
N ASN A 7 -7.15 -20.26 -5.11
CA ASN A 7 -7.62 -19.11 -4.34
C ASN A 7 -8.95 -18.65 -4.92
N THR A 8 -10.02 -18.80 -4.15
CA THR A 8 -11.37 -18.32 -4.48
C THR A 8 -11.88 -17.42 -3.37
N TYR A 9 -12.96 -16.70 -3.65
CA TYR A 9 -13.69 -15.96 -2.61
C TYR A 9 -14.04 -16.86 -1.42
N THR A 10 -14.58 -18.05 -1.70
CA THR A 10 -14.99 -19.01 -0.67
C THR A 10 -13.83 -19.44 0.22
N THR A 11 -12.64 -19.69 -0.34
CA THR A 11 -11.47 -20.08 0.47
C THR A 11 -10.99 -18.96 1.39
N ALA A 12 -11.18 -17.69 1.02
CA ALA A 12 -10.88 -16.56 1.90
C ALA A 12 -11.86 -16.54 3.09
N VAL A 13 -13.17 -16.63 2.80
CA VAL A 13 -14.23 -16.67 3.82
C VAL A 13 -14.06 -17.83 4.79
N GLU A 14 -13.74 -19.03 4.28
CA GLU A 14 -13.46 -20.21 5.11
C GLU A 14 -12.30 -19.97 6.07
N LYS A 15 -11.21 -19.32 5.61
CA LYS A 15 -10.05 -19.00 6.45
C LYS A 15 -10.36 -17.93 7.49
N ILE A 16 -11.14 -16.92 7.12
CA ILE A 16 -11.64 -15.93 8.08
C ILE A 16 -12.46 -16.62 9.17
N ASN A 17 -13.42 -17.48 8.81
CA ASN A 17 -14.23 -18.19 9.79
C ASN A 17 -13.39 -19.11 10.69
N ALA A 18 -12.40 -19.80 10.11
CA ALA A 18 -11.45 -20.59 10.89
C ALA A 18 -10.64 -19.74 11.87
N ALA A 19 -10.22 -18.54 11.45
CA ALA A 19 -9.55 -17.55 12.31
C ALA A 19 -10.46 -17.07 13.46
N LYS A 20 -11.72 -16.70 13.17
CA LYS A 20 -12.71 -16.29 14.20
C LYS A 20 -12.93 -17.40 15.23
N ASN A 21 -13.02 -18.66 14.80
CA ASN A 21 -13.21 -19.81 15.69
C ASN A 21 -12.05 -20.02 16.67
N LEU A 22 -10.81 -19.68 16.31
CA LEU A 22 -9.66 -19.77 17.23
C LEU A 22 -9.80 -18.82 18.43
N LEU A 23 -10.41 -17.64 18.23
CA LEU A 23 -10.66 -16.67 19.29
C LEU A 23 -11.82 -17.11 20.21
N MET A 24 -12.89 -17.65 19.63
CA MET A 24 -14.05 -18.13 20.41
C MET A 24 -13.69 -19.27 21.39
N GLN A 25 -12.68 -20.09 21.05
CA GLN A 25 -12.23 -21.19 21.91
C GLN A 25 -11.47 -20.73 23.16
N LYS A 26 -11.01 -19.46 23.21
CA LYS A 26 -10.11 -18.96 24.25
C LYS A 26 -10.80 -18.28 25.44
N GLN A 27 -12.14 -18.20 25.45
CA GLN A 27 -12.94 -17.55 26.52
C GLN A 27 -12.42 -16.14 26.88
N LEU A 28 -12.21 -15.31 25.85
CA LEU A 28 -11.71 -13.95 25.99
C LEU A 28 -12.78 -13.01 26.55
N THR A 29 -12.35 -11.89 27.15
CA THR A 29 -13.24 -10.81 27.59
C THR A 29 -13.97 -10.20 26.39
N GLU A 30 -15.27 -9.92 26.57
CA GLU A 30 -16.19 -9.49 25.52
C GLU A 30 -15.74 -8.20 24.83
N GLU A 31 -15.33 -7.18 25.60
CA GLU A 31 -14.96 -5.85 25.10
C GLU A 31 -13.74 -5.85 24.15
N GLN A 32 -12.64 -6.53 24.54
CA GLN A 32 -11.43 -6.61 23.71
C GLN A 32 -11.66 -7.43 22.43
N THR A 33 -12.58 -8.38 22.50
CA THR A 33 -12.94 -9.25 21.38
C THR A 33 -13.84 -8.51 20.38
N GLU A 34 -14.75 -7.68 20.88
CA GLU A 34 -15.62 -6.81 20.08
C GLU A 34 -14.81 -5.80 19.26
N PHE A 35 -13.90 -5.06 19.91
CA PHE A 35 -13.02 -4.10 19.22
C PHE A 35 -12.21 -4.76 18.08
N PHE A 36 -11.67 -5.96 18.31
CA PHE A 36 -10.96 -6.70 17.28
C PHE A 36 -11.90 -7.11 16.12
N PHE A 37 -13.11 -7.57 16.42
CA PHE A 37 -14.06 -7.94 15.38
C PHE A 37 -14.51 -6.74 14.55
N ASP A 38 -14.63 -5.56 15.14
CA ASP A 38 -14.95 -4.33 14.40
C ASP A 38 -13.86 -4.00 13.38
N MET A 39 -12.59 -3.99 13.78
CA MET A 39 -11.47 -3.77 12.85
C MET A 39 -11.43 -4.84 11.76
N LEU A 40 -11.62 -6.12 12.12
CA LEU A 40 -11.63 -7.22 11.17
C LEU A 40 -12.79 -7.10 10.17
N ASN A 41 -13.98 -6.76 10.63
CA ASN A 41 -15.17 -6.61 9.78
C ASN A 41 -15.04 -5.39 8.87
N ALA A 42 -14.47 -4.28 9.34
CA ALA A 42 -14.15 -3.13 8.51
C ALA A 42 -13.23 -3.54 7.34
N ARG A 43 -12.17 -4.29 7.63
CA ARG A 43 -11.25 -4.75 6.59
C ARG A 43 -11.89 -5.76 5.63
N ILE A 44 -12.74 -6.66 6.13
CA ILE A 44 -13.52 -7.57 5.28
C ILE A 44 -14.44 -6.76 4.35
N ASN A 45 -15.12 -5.74 4.86
CA ASN A 45 -16.02 -4.90 4.08
C ASN A 45 -15.30 -4.14 2.95
N ASP A 46 -14.03 -3.76 3.13
CA ASP A 46 -13.21 -3.21 2.03
C ASP A 46 -13.09 -4.21 0.87
N PHE A 47 -12.81 -5.49 1.17
CA PHE A 47 -12.73 -6.53 0.15
C PHE A 47 -14.08 -6.80 -0.50
N GLU A 48 -15.15 -6.91 0.29
CA GLU A 48 -16.50 -7.16 -0.23
C GLU A 48 -16.99 -6.04 -1.13
N THR A 49 -16.75 -4.79 -0.74
CA THR A 49 -17.11 -3.60 -1.51
C THR A 49 -16.33 -3.57 -2.83
N ALA A 50 -15.01 -3.75 -2.79
CA ALA A 50 -14.19 -3.79 -3.99
C ALA A 50 -14.59 -4.92 -4.95
N LEU A 51 -14.95 -6.10 -4.43
CA LEU A 51 -15.46 -7.22 -5.23
C LEU A 51 -16.85 -6.95 -5.81
N LYS A 52 -17.66 -6.07 -5.24
CA LYS A 52 -18.96 -5.69 -5.82
C LYS A 52 -18.80 -4.64 -6.92
N GLU A 53 -17.90 -3.69 -6.73
CA GLU A 53 -17.68 -2.56 -7.64
C GLU A 53 -16.89 -2.94 -8.90
N LYS A 54 -15.93 -3.87 -8.78
CA LYS A 54 -15.06 -4.25 -9.89
C LYS A 54 -15.61 -5.45 -10.67
N GLN A 55 -16.12 -5.15 -11.87
CA GLN A 55 -16.61 -6.16 -12.83
C GLN A 55 -15.51 -6.76 -13.72
N GLU A 56 -14.35 -6.09 -13.84
CA GLU A 56 -13.24 -6.57 -14.66
C GLU A 56 -12.63 -7.85 -14.07
N SER A 57 -12.41 -8.87 -14.92
CA SER A 57 -11.93 -10.19 -14.47
C SER A 57 -10.55 -10.13 -13.82
N TYR A 58 -9.63 -9.33 -14.36
CA TYR A 58 -8.26 -9.24 -13.85
C TYR A 58 -8.18 -8.54 -12.48
N GLU A 59 -8.78 -7.36 -12.33
CA GLU A 59 -8.79 -6.65 -11.05
C GLU A 59 -9.50 -7.47 -9.98
N ARG A 60 -10.63 -8.10 -10.34
CA ARG A 60 -11.36 -9.00 -9.45
C ARG A 60 -10.49 -10.17 -8.97
N GLU A 61 -9.71 -10.80 -9.86
CA GLU A 61 -8.78 -11.86 -9.50
C GLU A 61 -7.69 -11.38 -8.53
N GLN A 62 -7.11 -10.19 -8.75
CA GLN A 62 -6.12 -9.61 -7.84
C GLN A 62 -6.72 -9.32 -6.45
N ILE A 63 -7.96 -8.83 -6.38
CA ILE A 63 -8.66 -8.61 -5.11
C ILE A 63 -8.88 -9.95 -4.38
N ILE A 64 -9.35 -10.99 -5.08
CA ILE A 64 -9.54 -12.32 -4.50
C ILE A 64 -8.21 -12.90 -3.98
N GLU A 65 -7.12 -12.74 -4.73
CA GLU A 65 -5.80 -13.18 -4.33
C GLU A 65 -5.34 -12.46 -3.05
N GLN A 66 -5.47 -11.14 -3.00
CA GLN A 66 -5.13 -10.34 -1.83
C GLN A 66 -5.98 -10.70 -0.61
N TYR A 67 -7.28 -10.94 -0.80
CA TYR A 67 -8.19 -11.34 0.28
C TYR A 67 -7.80 -12.71 0.85
N ASN A 68 -7.47 -13.67 -0.01
CA ASN A 68 -6.96 -14.98 0.44
C ASN A 68 -5.65 -14.85 1.20
N ARG A 69 -4.73 -13.99 0.74
CA ARG A 69 -3.46 -13.71 1.43
C ARG A 69 -3.72 -13.09 2.80
N PHE A 70 -4.62 -12.10 2.89
CA PHE A 70 -5.02 -11.49 4.16
C PHE A 70 -5.59 -12.55 5.12
N ALA A 71 -6.59 -13.32 4.68
CA ALA A 71 -7.25 -14.33 5.49
C ALA A 71 -6.29 -15.43 5.97
N LYS A 72 -5.36 -15.85 5.10
CA LYS A 72 -4.31 -16.82 5.44
C LYS A 72 -3.33 -16.26 6.47
N THR A 73 -2.88 -15.02 6.29
CA THR A 73 -1.99 -14.34 7.25
C THR A 73 -2.66 -14.20 8.59
N LEU A 74 -3.91 -13.76 8.63
CA LEU A 74 -4.70 -13.66 9.86
C LEU A 74 -4.76 -15.01 10.59
N PHE A 75 -5.17 -16.07 9.88
CA PHE A 75 -5.23 -17.41 10.45
C PHE A 75 -3.88 -17.87 11.01
N HIS A 76 -2.78 -17.60 10.31
CA HIS A 76 -1.43 -17.94 10.79
C HIS A 76 -1.02 -17.13 12.03
N CYS A 77 -1.34 -15.84 12.08
CA CYS A 77 -1.06 -14.99 13.24
C CYS A 77 -1.85 -15.45 14.48
N LEU A 78 -3.10 -15.87 14.32
CA LEU A 78 -3.91 -16.39 15.43
C LEU A 78 -3.50 -17.80 15.87
N SER A 79 -3.17 -18.68 14.92
CA SER A 79 -2.76 -20.07 15.24
C SER A 79 -1.33 -20.16 15.77
N LYS A 80 -0.45 -19.21 15.41
CA LYS A 80 0.95 -19.14 15.86
C LYS A 80 1.33 -17.70 16.24
N PRO A 81 0.85 -17.18 17.38
CA PRO A 81 1.10 -15.80 17.82
C PRO A 81 2.58 -15.40 17.88
N GLN A 82 3.47 -16.36 18.19
CA GLN A 82 4.92 -16.12 18.27
C GLN A 82 5.56 -15.81 16.91
N SER A 83 4.88 -16.08 15.81
CA SER A 83 5.38 -15.87 14.43
C SER A 83 4.68 -14.73 13.70
N THR A 84 3.90 -13.91 14.40
CA THR A 84 3.08 -12.85 13.80
C THR A 84 3.89 -11.81 13.04
N LEU A 85 5.07 -11.39 13.56
CA LEU A 85 5.96 -10.48 12.85
C LEU A 85 6.42 -11.07 11.51
N PHE A 86 6.81 -12.34 11.51
CA PHE A 86 7.23 -13.04 10.29
C PHE A 86 6.09 -13.09 9.25
N TYR A 87 4.89 -13.50 9.66
CA TYR A 87 3.74 -13.61 8.74
C TYR A 87 3.29 -12.23 8.22
N THR A 88 3.29 -11.22 9.07
CA THR A 88 2.95 -9.83 8.69
C THR A 88 3.96 -9.27 7.68
N ASN A 89 5.26 -9.42 7.95
CA ASN A 89 6.31 -8.95 7.05
C ASN A 89 6.23 -9.65 5.69
N ASN A 90 6.03 -10.97 5.69
CA ASN A 90 5.86 -11.74 4.46
C ASN A 90 4.61 -11.31 3.67
N TYR A 91 3.53 -10.94 4.35
CA TYR A 91 2.32 -10.43 3.70
C TYR A 91 2.56 -9.08 3.00
N HIS A 92 3.26 -8.14 3.65
CA HIS A 92 3.51 -6.81 3.11
C HIS A 92 4.64 -6.72 2.07
N ASN A 93 5.63 -7.62 2.12
CA ASN A 93 6.81 -7.60 1.25
C ASN A 93 6.65 -8.40 -0.06
N GLN A 94 5.60 -9.21 -0.15
CA GLN A 94 5.22 -9.89 -1.39
C GLN A 94 4.39 -8.96 -2.30
N LYS A 95 3.82 -9.50 -3.40
CA LYS A 95 2.97 -8.77 -4.36
C LYS A 95 1.66 -8.28 -3.70
N TYR A 96 1.74 -7.14 -3.02
CA TYR A 96 0.61 -6.49 -2.34
C TYR A 96 -0.29 -5.79 -3.36
N HIS A 97 -1.56 -6.17 -3.41
CA HIS A 97 -2.57 -5.45 -4.19
C HIS A 97 -3.36 -4.50 -3.27
N PRO A 98 -3.42 -3.19 -3.58
CA PRO A 98 -4.13 -2.24 -2.76
C PRO A 98 -5.65 -2.44 -2.89
N VAL A 99 -6.35 -2.61 -1.77
CA VAL A 99 -7.81 -2.75 -1.72
C VAL A 99 -8.36 -1.79 -0.67
N GLY A 100 -9.36 -0.98 -1.02
CA GLY A 100 -9.95 0.02 -0.13
C GLY A 100 -9.01 1.20 0.16
N ILE A 101 -8.16 1.58 -0.80
CA ILE A 101 -7.26 2.73 -0.70
C ILE A 101 -7.64 3.75 -1.77
N ASN A 102 -7.94 4.98 -1.33
CA ASN A 102 -8.28 6.10 -2.21
C ASN A 102 -7.23 7.22 -2.18
N GLU A 103 -6.31 7.17 -1.22
CA GLU A 103 -5.25 8.16 -1.06
C GLU A 103 -4.14 7.89 -2.07
N VAL A 104 -3.67 8.95 -2.73
CA VAL A 104 -2.61 8.91 -3.73
C VAL A 104 -1.38 9.67 -3.22
N ILE A 105 -0.21 9.12 -3.50
CA ILE A 105 1.06 9.81 -3.27
C ILE A 105 1.23 10.82 -4.40
N LYS A 106 0.95 12.09 -4.08
CA LYS A 106 1.06 13.17 -5.04
C LYS A 106 2.49 13.32 -5.55
N LYS A 107 2.61 13.64 -6.84
CA LYS A 107 3.92 13.97 -7.42
C LYS A 107 4.54 15.16 -6.70
N GLU A 108 5.84 15.09 -6.47
CA GLU A 108 6.59 16.21 -5.87
C GLU A 108 6.53 17.43 -6.80
N PRO A 109 6.15 18.62 -6.29
CA PRO A 109 5.92 19.80 -7.13
C PRO A 109 7.19 20.24 -7.87
N ILE A 110 8.35 20.09 -7.24
CA ILE A 110 9.65 20.43 -7.85
C ILE A 110 9.93 19.52 -9.05
N LYS A 111 9.80 18.19 -8.87
CA LYS A 111 10.02 17.22 -9.95
C LYS A 111 9.00 17.39 -11.07
N GLN A 112 7.74 17.66 -10.74
CA GLN A 112 6.70 17.96 -11.73
C GLN A 112 7.04 19.19 -12.57
N ASN A 113 7.47 20.28 -11.95
CA ASN A 113 7.86 21.49 -12.66
C ASN A 113 9.08 21.26 -13.57
N ILE A 114 10.08 20.53 -13.08
CA ILE A 114 11.26 20.14 -13.88
C ILE A 114 10.84 19.29 -15.08
N SER A 115 9.96 18.31 -14.88
CA SER A 115 9.46 17.47 -15.97
C SER A 115 8.64 18.26 -16.99
N ILE A 116 7.81 19.22 -16.58
CA ILE A 116 7.09 20.10 -17.50
C ILE A 116 8.08 20.92 -18.34
N ALA A 117 9.04 21.60 -17.70
CA ALA A 117 10.05 22.39 -18.41
C ALA A 117 10.87 21.54 -19.39
N THR A 118 11.25 20.33 -18.96
CA THR A 118 12.02 19.39 -19.78
C THR A 118 11.20 18.87 -20.96
N ALA A 119 9.91 18.59 -20.78
CA ALA A 119 9.01 18.22 -21.86
C ALA A 119 8.84 19.36 -22.88
N VAL A 120 8.63 20.59 -22.40
CA VAL A 120 8.52 21.77 -23.27
C VAL A 120 9.80 21.98 -24.08
N LEU A 121 10.96 21.91 -23.43
CA LEU A 121 12.24 22.03 -24.10
C LEU A 121 12.48 20.90 -25.12
N GLY A 122 12.18 19.66 -24.74
CA GLY A 122 12.30 18.50 -25.62
C GLY A 122 11.41 18.63 -26.86
N ALA A 123 10.15 19.04 -26.68
CA ALA A 123 9.23 19.29 -27.79
C ALA A 123 9.71 20.44 -28.69
N ALA A 124 10.21 21.53 -28.11
CA ALA A 124 10.78 22.65 -28.86
C ALA A 124 11.99 22.23 -29.70
N LEU A 125 12.88 21.39 -29.17
CA LEU A 125 14.04 20.85 -29.89
C LEU A 125 13.63 19.93 -31.04
N ILE A 126 12.58 19.12 -30.87
CA ILE A 126 12.04 18.28 -31.96
C ILE A 126 11.47 19.17 -33.07
N LEU A 127 10.68 20.20 -32.74
CA LEU A 127 10.14 21.14 -33.72
C LEU A 127 11.25 21.91 -34.44
N ALA A 128 12.25 22.39 -33.71
CA ALA A 128 13.42 23.05 -34.27
C ALA A 128 14.24 22.10 -35.16
N SER A 129 14.36 20.83 -34.78
CA SER A 129 15.00 19.80 -35.61
C SER A 129 14.31 19.68 -36.96
N LEU A 130 12.98 19.54 -36.98
CA LEU A 130 12.20 19.41 -38.23
C LEU A 130 12.41 20.62 -39.14
N ALA A 131 12.37 21.83 -38.58
CA ALA A 131 12.63 23.06 -39.33
C ALA A 131 14.07 23.13 -39.86
N SER A 132 15.05 22.79 -39.02
CA SER A 132 16.47 22.85 -39.37
C SER A 132 16.87 21.80 -40.41
N PHE A 133 16.19 20.65 -40.48
CA PHE A 133 16.50 19.59 -41.44
C PHE A 133 16.39 20.06 -42.90
N ALA A 134 15.51 21.02 -43.19
CA ALA A 134 15.33 21.60 -44.52
C ALA A 134 16.49 22.51 -44.97
N PHE A 135 17.24 23.09 -44.03
CA PHE A 135 18.32 24.04 -44.31
C PHE A 135 19.71 23.47 -44.00
N ASN A 136 19.81 22.66 -42.94
CA ASN A 136 21.02 22.00 -42.49
C ASN A 136 20.68 20.65 -41.82
N PRO A 137 20.74 19.55 -42.59
CA PRO A 137 20.43 18.21 -42.08
C PRO A 137 21.28 17.77 -40.88
N LEU A 138 22.53 18.25 -40.77
CA LEU A 138 23.40 17.90 -39.65
C LEU A 138 22.88 18.48 -38.32
N ILE A 139 22.40 19.73 -38.33
CA ILE A 139 21.82 20.36 -37.14
C ILE A 139 20.54 19.63 -36.72
N GLY A 140 19.66 19.32 -37.68
CA GLY A 140 18.46 18.54 -37.40
C GLY A 140 18.78 17.16 -36.80
N ALA A 141 19.74 16.45 -37.38
CA ALA A 141 20.18 15.15 -36.88
C ALA A 141 20.73 15.18 -35.44
N ILE A 142 21.26 16.32 -34.98
CA ILE A 142 21.74 16.50 -33.60
C ILE A 142 20.59 16.89 -32.66
N LEU A 143 19.71 17.81 -33.08
CA LEU A 143 18.63 18.32 -32.24
C LEU A 143 17.55 17.27 -31.97
N LEU A 144 17.25 16.41 -32.94
CA LEU A 144 16.23 15.36 -32.80
C LEU A 144 16.49 14.40 -31.61
N PRO A 145 17.66 13.73 -31.52
CA PRO A 145 17.92 12.83 -30.40
C PRO A 145 17.97 13.55 -29.05
N LEU A 146 18.47 14.79 -29.00
CA LEU A 146 18.44 15.59 -27.77
C LEU A 146 17.01 15.90 -27.33
N GLY A 147 16.15 16.27 -28.27
CA GLY A 147 14.74 16.51 -28.01
C GLY A 147 14.02 15.28 -27.48
N ILE A 148 14.26 14.11 -28.09
CA ILE A 148 13.69 12.82 -27.64
C ILE A 148 14.21 12.45 -26.24
N MET A 149 15.52 12.59 -26.00
CA MET A 149 16.16 12.25 -24.72
C MET A 149 15.58 13.06 -23.55
N LEU A 150 15.17 14.31 -23.78
CA LEU A 150 14.51 15.14 -22.79
C LEU A 150 13.00 14.83 -22.70
N LEU A 151 12.32 14.73 -23.84
CA LEU A 151 10.87 14.59 -23.88
C LEU A 151 10.39 13.23 -23.33
N ALA A 152 11.05 12.13 -23.69
CA ALA A 152 10.60 10.79 -23.33
C ALA A 152 10.53 10.56 -21.79
N PRO A 153 11.59 10.76 -20.99
CA PRO A 153 11.52 10.57 -19.54
C PRO A 153 10.58 11.57 -18.86
N ALA A 154 10.49 12.80 -19.37
CA ALA A 154 9.58 13.81 -18.85
C ALA A 154 8.11 13.41 -19.06
N CYS A 155 7.75 12.94 -20.25
CA CYS A 155 6.42 12.42 -20.54
C CYS A 155 6.12 11.18 -19.71
N LEU A 156 7.07 10.24 -19.55
CA LEU A 156 6.88 9.08 -18.69
C LEU A 156 6.55 9.51 -17.26
N TYR A 157 7.30 10.44 -16.68
CA TYR A 157 7.01 10.95 -15.34
C TYR A 157 5.64 11.62 -15.24
N LEU A 158 5.26 12.46 -16.20
CA LEU A 158 4.00 13.21 -16.18
C LEU A 158 2.77 12.33 -16.43
N LEU A 159 2.89 11.32 -17.28
CA LEU A 159 1.78 10.45 -17.66
C LEU A 159 1.63 9.22 -16.76
N THR A 160 2.66 8.86 -16.00
CA THR A 160 2.53 7.79 -15.00
C THR A 160 1.51 8.23 -13.95
N PRO A 161 0.44 7.46 -13.71
CA PRO A 161 -0.55 7.82 -12.69
C PRO A 161 0.09 7.88 -11.30
N GLU A 162 -0.46 8.72 -10.44
CA GLU A 162 0.00 8.81 -9.06
C GLU A 162 -0.24 7.46 -8.35
N PRO A 163 0.79 6.85 -7.73
CA PRO A 163 0.62 5.59 -7.06
C PRO A 163 -0.24 5.76 -5.81
N LEU A 164 -1.03 4.73 -5.48
CA LEU A 164 -1.82 4.70 -4.25
C LEU A 164 -0.89 4.65 -3.01
N ASP A 165 -1.25 5.39 -1.97
CA ASP A 165 -0.55 5.29 -0.68
C ASP A 165 -1.02 4.06 0.09
N THR A 166 -0.21 3.00 0.03
CA THR A 166 -0.51 1.75 0.75
C THR A 166 -0.13 1.78 2.23
N THR A 167 0.56 2.82 2.69
CA THR A 167 1.14 2.90 4.04
C THR A 167 0.07 2.82 5.13
N PRO A 168 -1.01 3.64 5.09
CA PRO A 168 -2.04 3.60 6.13
C PRO A 168 -2.73 2.23 6.20
N LYS A 169 -3.01 1.61 5.05
CA LYS A 169 -3.72 0.33 5.00
C LYS A 169 -2.86 -0.83 5.49
N LYS A 170 -1.57 -0.85 5.15
CA LYS A 170 -0.63 -1.85 5.70
C LYS A 170 -0.48 -1.71 7.21
N LEU A 171 -0.55 -0.49 7.76
CA LEU A 171 -0.54 -0.26 9.19
C LEU A 171 -1.82 -0.80 9.85
N GLU A 172 -2.99 -0.52 9.29
CA GLU A 172 -4.27 -1.08 9.75
C GLU A 172 -4.24 -2.62 9.78
N GLU A 173 -3.79 -3.26 8.70
CA GLU A 173 -3.67 -4.71 8.60
C GLU A 173 -2.67 -5.28 9.62
N LYS A 174 -1.53 -4.60 9.84
CA LYS A 174 -0.58 -4.95 10.89
C LYS A 174 -1.21 -4.91 12.27
N ILE A 175 -1.98 -3.86 12.58
CA ILE A 175 -2.69 -3.72 13.85
C ILE A 175 -3.67 -4.87 14.04
N ILE A 176 -4.45 -5.22 13.01
CA ILE A 176 -5.36 -6.37 13.05
C ILE A 176 -4.60 -7.66 13.40
N PHE A 177 -3.49 -7.95 12.71
CA PHE A 177 -2.73 -9.18 12.95
C PHE A 177 -2.13 -9.23 14.37
N GLN A 178 -1.54 -8.13 14.83
CA GLN A 178 -0.90 -8.05 16.13
C GLN A 178 -1.92 -8.09 17.27
N THR A 179 -3.00 -7.31 17.19
CA THR A 179 -4.08 -7.33 18.18
C THR A 179 -4.71 -8.72 18.26
N GLY A 180 -5.02 -9.35 17.13
CA GLY A 180 -5.55 -10.71 17.10
C GLY A 180 -4.61 -11.72 17.79
N SER A 181 -3.31 -11.64 17.53
CA SER A 181 -2.33 -12.52 18.17
C SER A 181 -2.21 -12.29 19.68
N ASN A 182 -2.26 -11.03 20.12
CA ASN A 182 -2.21 -10.67 21.53
C ASN A 182 -3.43 -11.16 22.29
N LEU A 183 -4.61 -11.16 21.65
CA LEU A 183 -5.81 -11.76 22.24
C LEU A 183 -5.61 -13.26 22.51
N ILE A 184 -4.99 -14.02 21.59
CA ILE A 184 -4.74 -15.46 21.78
C ILE A 184 -3.62 -15.71 22.81
N ASN A 185 -2.56 -14.91 22.78
CA ASN A 185 -1.43 -15.03 23.68
C ASN A 185 -0.88 -13.66 24.10
N PRO A 186 -1.33 -13.13 25.25
CA PRO A 186 -0.92 -11.81 25.75
C PRO A 186 0.57 -11.68 26.11
N SER A 187 1.29 -12.81 26.21
CA SER A 187 2.74 -12.78 26.50
C SER A 187 3.60 -12.36 25.31
N VAL A 188 3.04 -12.36 24.09
CA VAL A 188 3.73 -11.90 22.90
C VAL A 188 3.84 -10.37 22.97
N LYS A 189 5.06 -9.85 22.86
CA LYS A 189 5.32 -8.41 22.77
C LYS A 189 5.75 -8.08 21.36
N PHE A 190 5.18 -7.01 20.80
CA PHE A 190 5.56 -6.47 19.51
C PHE A 190 6.25 -5.11 19.73
N GLU A 191 7.58 -5.09 19.63
CA GLU A 191 8.39 -3.89 19.90
C GLU A 191 8.02 -2.70 18.98
N GLU A 192 7.54 -2.97 17.77
CA GLU A 192 7.23 -1.95 16.75
C GLU A 192 5.92 -1.15 16.98
N MET A 193 5.02 -1.58 17.87
CA MET A 193 3.81 -0.81 18.20
C MET A 193 4.07 0.27 19.26
N GLN A 194 5.17 0.16 20.00
CA GLN A 194 5.48 1.05 21.12
C GLN A 194 5.97 2.42 20.66
N GLU A 195 6.48 2.56 19.43
CA GLU A 195 6.93 3.84 18.88
C GLU A 195 5.79 4.78 18.46
N LEU A 196 4.61 4.24 18.12
CA LEU A 196 3.43 5.05 17.76
C LEU A 196 2.84 5.77 18.99
N ASP A 197 2.89 5.14 20.16
CA ASP A 197 2.34 5.67 21.42
C ASP A 197 3.22 6.79 22.03
N VAL A 198 4.51 6.84 21.67
CA VAL A 198 5.45 7.88 22.16
C VAL A 198 5.44 9.14 21.27
N SER A 199 4.84 9.08 20.07
CA SER A 199 4.85 10.20 19.12
C SER A 199 3.67 11.17 19.25
N VAL A 200 2.69 10.89 20.12
CA VAL A 200 1.53 11.76 20.37
C VAL A 200 1.83 12.70 21.55
N TYR A 201 2.61 13.76 21.25
CA TYR A 201 2.86 14.99 22.03
C TYR A 201 3.58 14.88 23.40
N PRO A 202 4.51 15.83 23.66
CA PRO A 202 4.03 17.07 24.26
C PRO A 202 4.41 18.32 23.44
N PHE A 203 3.41 19.18 23.27
CA PHE A 203 3.56 20.62 23.03
C PHE A 203 4.27 21.28 24.23
N ASP A 204 4.86 22.45 23.95
CA ASP A 204 5.22 23.52 24.89
C ASP A 204 6.48 23.37 25.76
N ASN A 205 7.60 23.89 25.23
CA ASN A 205 8.58 24.60 26.05
C ASN A 205 8.34 26.11 25.90
N PRO A 206 7.98 26.86 26.96
CA PRO A 206 8.03 28.31 26.92
C PRO A 206 9.50 28.74 26.95
N VAL A 207 9.94 29.41 25.88
CA VAL A 207 11.24 30.10 25.86
C VAL A 207 11.14 31.30 26.80
N TYR A 208 11.65 31.15 28.02
CA TYR A 208 11.99 32.27 28.88
C TYR A 208 13.24 32.95 28.32
N THR A 209 13.08 34.06 27.59
CA THR A 209 14.18 35.01 27.37
C THR A 209 14.33 35.88 28.62
N ARG A 210 15.39 35.59 29.38
CA ARG A 210 15.87 36.43 30.47
C ARG A 210 16.59 37.64 29.87
N ALA A 211 16.15 38.84 30.22
CA ALA A 211 16.83 40.08 29.87
C ALA A 211 18.22 40.15 30.53
N MET A 212 19.22 40.56 29.74
CA MET A 212 20.40 41.32 30.15
C MET A 212 20.72 42.32 29.04
#